data_AF-X6LG64-F1
#
_entry.id   AF-X6LG64-F1
#
_cell.length_a   1.000
_cell.length_b   1.000
_cell.length_c   1.000
_cell.angle_alpha   90.00
_cell.angle_beta   90.00
_cell.angle_gamma   90.00
#
_symmetry.space_group_name_H-M   'P 1'
#
loop_
_entity.id
_entity.type
_entity.pdbx_description
1 polymer ?
#
loop_
_entity_poly.entity_id
_entity_poly.type
_entity_poly.pdbx_seq_one_letter_code
_entity_poly.pdbx_strand_id
1 'polypeptide(L)'
;MKSLTEIKNNIIPREKHKFGISYHCFVPLTMNNEKVINHFILFCHNTGLLIKYDEQNKSFHYQKLPICPAFNDFASYSFVYLHDFIFLFGGINSITHERTKLVYKYSMKDKIWDECKITLPMEINLSFAILSDDKNVHVIGGSNVKDEVQTIHLSVNVKELFINIYEKIIELKNEIMKMKLERPYIIPIEKQRMNEDEKENKEVIELPEDWKTRKTQIETFEKKLKEWNEEKRMESNGMNWDDIWGFDGELQQTKKR
;
A
#
# COMPACT_ATOMS: atom_id res chain seq x y z
N MET A 1 -32.87 -3.03 12.53
CA MET A 1 -31.93 -1.90 12.65
C MET A 1 -32.69 -0.65 13.05
N LYS A 2 -32.28 0.05 14.13
CA LYS A 2 -32.77 1.41 14.37
C LYS A 2 -32.08 2.32 13.34
N SER A 3 -32.85 3.12 12.60
CA SER A 3 -32.27 4.10 11.70
C SER A 3 -31.45 5.10 12.52
N LEU A 4 -30.20 5.33 12.14
CA LEU A 4 -29.38 6.39 12.71
C LEU A 4 -29.98 7.73 12.25
N THR A 5 -30.78 8.35 13.12
CA THR A 5 -31.34 9.68 12.87
C THR A 5 -30.26 10.75 13.09
N GLU A 6 -30.36 11.85 12.33
CA GLU A 6 -29.52 13.07 12.48
C GLU A 6 -28.04 12.91 12.08
N ILE A 7 -27.71 11.98 11.18
CA ILE A 7 -26.35 11.92 10.62
C ILE A 7 -26.07 13.18 9.80
N LYS A 8 -24.96 13.86 10.12
CA LYS A 8 -24.47 15.04 9.41
C LYS A 8 -23.43 14.65 8.36
N ASN A 9 -23.36 15.45 7.30
CA ASN A 9 -22.43 15.25 6.17
C ASN A 9 -22.53 13.84 5.56
N ASN A 10 -23.73 13.27 5.48
CA ASN A 10 -23.98 11.92 5.00
C ASN A 10 -23.94 11.75 3.47
N ILE A 11 -23.43 12.75 2.75
CA ILE A 11 -23.31 12.73 1.29
C ILE A 11 -21.82 12.64 0.95
N ILE A 12 -21.44 11.53 0.31
CA ILE A 12 -20.05 11.31 -0.12
C ILE A 12 -19.69 12.31 -1.23
N PRO A 13 -18.63 13.13 -1.05
CA PRO A 13 -18.16 14.02 -2.09
C PRO A 13 -17.48 13.20 -3.18
N ARG A 14 -18.14 13.07 -4.32
CA ARG A 14 -17.63 12.31 -5.48
C ARG A 14 -17.49 13.20 -6.70
N GLU A 15 -16.54 12.87 -7.55
CA GLU A 15 -16.50 13.46 -8.88
C GLU A 15 -17.72 12.99 -9.69
N LYS A 16 -18.21 13.84 -10.59
CA LYS A 16 -19.36 13.49 -11.44
C LYS A 16 -18.94 12.41 -12.42
N HIS A 17 -19.24 11.17 -12.05
CA HIS A 17 -19.07 10.02 -12.92
C HIS A 17 -20.43 9.46 -13.35
N LYS A 18 -20.52 9.00 -14.61
CA LYS A 18 -21.76 8.52 -15.26
C LYS A 18 -22.47 7.43 -14.44
N PHE A 19 -21.70 6.57 -13.78
CA PHE A 19 -22.21 5.36 -13.11
C PHE A 19 -22.27 5.43 -11.59
N GLY A 20 -22.03 6.59 -10.98
CA GLY A 20 -22.05 6.71 -9.52
C GLY A 20 -20.84 6.08 -8.83
N ILE A 21 -21.01 5.67 -7.56
CA ILE A 21 -20.05 4.84 -6.83
C ILE A 21 -20.56 3.41 -6.91
N SER A 22 -19.89 2.56 -7.68
CA SER A 22 -20.19 1.14 -7.81
C SER A 22 -18.88 0.38 -7.99
N TYR A 23 -18.85 -0.90 -7.59
CA TYR A 23 -17.65 -1.76 -7.70
C TYR A 23 -16.37 -1.09 -7.17
N HIS A 24 -16.48 -0.46 -6.00
CA HIS A 24 -15.46 0.37 -5.37
C HIS A 24 -14.55 -0.46 -4.46
N CYS A 25 -13.33 0.02 -4.21
CA CYS A 25 -12.51 -0.46 -3.10
C CYS A 25 -12.92 0.33 -1.86
N PHE A 26 -13.31 -0.39 -0.81
CA PHE A 26 -13.58 0.17 0.50
C PHE A 26 -12.89 -0.68 1.56
N VAL A 27 -11.95 -0.08 2.28
CA VAL A 27 -11.14 -0.77 3.29
C VAL A 27 -10.97 0.12 4.51
N PRO A 28 -10.74 -0.45 5.70
CA PRO A 28 -10.30 0.35 6.84
C PRO A 28 -8.94 1.00 6.54
N LEU A 29 -8.70 2.17 7.12
CA LEU A 29 -7.34 2.70 7.22
C LEU A 29 -6.57 1.85 8.23
N THR A 30 -5.38 1.41 7.85
CA THR A 30 -4.42 0.82 8.78
C THR A 30 -3.17 1.69 8.89
N MET A 31 -2.61 1.78 10.08
CA MET A 31 -1.37 2.48 10.38
C MET A 31 -0.54 1.63 11.32
N ASN A 32 0.67 1.28 10.92
CA ASN A 32 1.51 0.29 11.57
C ASN A 32 0.76 -1.04 11.75
N ASN A 33 0.07 -1.50 10.69
CA ASN A 33 -0.75 -2.72 10.66
C ASN A 33 -1.99 -2.74 11.56
N GLU A 34 -2.24 -1.68 12.32
CA GLU A 34 -3.42 -1.60 13.18
C GLU A 34 -4.53 -0.80 12.50
N LYS A 35 -5.77 -1.28 12.62
CA LYS A 35 -6.95 -0.58 12.10
C LYS A 35 -7.15 0.72 12.88
N VAL A 36 -7.20 1.83 12.17
CA VAL A 36 -7.57 3.12 12.75
C VAL A 36 -9.08 3.18 12.85
N ILE A 37 -9.60 3.17 14.08
CA ILE A 37 -11.04 3.15 14.37
C ILE A 37 -11.76 4.27 13.61
N ASN A 38 -12.87 3.93 12.97
CA ASN A 38 -13.73 4.85 12.22
C ASN A 38 -13.07 5.60 11.06
N HIS A 39 -11.92 5.12 10.58
CA HIS A 39 -11.27 5.65 9.39
C HIS A 39 -11.29 4.61 8.28
N PHE A 40 -11.70 5.04 7.09
CA PHE A 40 -11.88 4.18 5.92
C PHE A 40 -11.33 4.86 4.68
N ILE A 41 -10.81 4.06 3.76
CA ILE A 41 -10.36 4.51 2.45
C ILE A 41 -11.34 4.02 1.40
N LEU A 42 -11.75 4.91 0.51
CA LEU A 42 -12.55 4.61 -0.65
C LEU A 42 -11.81 5.01 -1.92
N PHE A 43 -11.69 4.07 -2.86
CA PHE A 43 -11.28 4.34 -4.24
C PHE A 43 -12.36 3.82 -5.19
N CYS A 44 -12.78 4.67 -6.13
CA CYS A 44 -13.74 4.33 -7.17
C CYS A 44 -13.66 5.36 -8.31
N HIS A 45 -13.31 4.93 -9.52
CA HIS A 45 -13.06 5.86 -10.64
C HIS A 45 -12.06 6.95 -10.20
N ASN A 46 -12.39 8.22 -10.48
CA ASN A 46 -11.58 9.37 -10.08
C ASN A 46 -11.85 9.85 -8.64
N THR A 47 -12.57 9.06 -7.82
CA THR A 47 -12.89 9.41 -6.43
C THR A 47 -12.01 8.62 -5.47
N GLY A 48 -11.13 9.34 -4.78
CA GLY A 48 -10.25 8.82 -3.73
C GLY A 48 -10.50 9.58 -2.44
N LEU A 49 -10.92 8.89 -1.39
CA LEU A 49 -11.34 9.52 -0.14
C LEU A 49 -10.79 8.78 1.07
N LEU A 50 -10.30 9.54 2.03
CA LEU A 50 -10.20 9.13 3.42
C LEU A 50 -11.45 9.63 4.13
N ILE A 51 -12.23 8.70 4.65
CA ILE A 51 -13.50 8.92 5.34
C ILE A 51 -13.26 8.70 6.82
N LYS A 52 -13.62 9.69 7.65
CA LYS A 52 -13.65 9.56 9.10
C LYS A 52 -15.09 9.69 9.58
N TYR A 53 -15.56 8.75 10.38
CA TYR A 53 -16.84 8.87 11.09
C TYR A 53 -16.60 9.32 12.54
N ASP A 54 -17.27 10.40 12.94
CA ASP A 54 -17.32 10.88 14.31
C ASP A 54 -18.61 10.38 14.95
N GLU A 55 -18.51 9.37 15.81
CA GLU A 55 -19.65 8.78 16.51
C GLU A 55 -20.34 9.76 17.47
N GLN A 56 -19.58 10.64 18.13
CA GLN A 56 -20.13 11.59 19.11
C GLN A 56 -20.99 12.63 18.42
N ASN A 57 -20.48 13.16 17.31
CA ASN A 57 -21.16 14.19 16.52
C ASN A 57 -22.09 13.61 15.44
N LYS A 58 -22.12 12.28 15.28
CA LYS A 58 -22.80 11.54 14.21
C LYS A 58 -22.53 12.15 12.84
N SER A 59 -21.25 12.42 12.53
CA SER A 59 -20.89 13.18 11.35
C SER A 59 -19.74 12.56 10.57
N PHE A 60 -19.79 12.65 9.25
CA PHE A 60 -18.68 12.25 8.39
C PHE A 60 -17.76 13.42 8.06
N HIS A 61 -16.47 13.11 7.99
CA HIS A 61 -15.42 13.99 7.50
C HIS A 61 -14.72 13.32 6.33
N TYR A 62 -14.40 14.10 5.30
CA TYR A 62 -13.83 13.60 4.06
C TYR A 62 -12.55 14.35 3.73
N GLN A 63 -11.49 13.60 3.44
CA GLN A 63 -10.25 14.10 2.88
C GLN A 63 -10.04 13.47 1.51
N LYS A 64 -9.77 14.28 0.48
CA LYS A 64 -9.37 13.76 -0.83
C LYS A 64 -8.01 13.07 -0.75
N LEU A 65 -7.91 11.91 -1.39
CA LEU A 65 -6.68 11.16 -1.59
C LEU A 65 -6.25 11.22 -3.05
N PRO A 66 -4.95 11.12 -3.35
CA PRO A 66 -4.47 11.06 -4.72
C PRO A 66 -4.98 9.79 -5.42
N ILE A 67 -5.38 9.94 -6.68
CA ILE A 67 -5.75 8.84 -7.57
C ILE A 67 -4.53 8.41 -8.37
N CYS A 68 -4.42 7.11 -8.64
CA CYS A 68 -3.42 6.59 -9.56
C CYS A 68 -3.76 7.04 -10.98
N PRO A 69 -2.90 7.83 -11.67
CA PRO A 69 -3.21 8.32 -13.02
C PRO A 69 -3.47 7.20 -14.04
N ALA A 70 -2.80 6.05 -13.88
CA ALA A 70 -3.01 4.88 -14.73
C ALA A 70 -4.40 4.25 -14.57
N PHE A 71 -5.09 4.54 -13.45
CA PHE A 71 -6.40 4.00 -13.09
C PHE A 71 -7.48 5.10 -13.11
N ASN A 72 -7.26 6.20 -13.84
CA ASN A 72 -8.32 7.16 -14.11
C ASN A 72 -9.52 6.44 -14.76
N ASP A 73 -10.71 6.69 -14.22
CA ASP A 73 -12.00 6.10 -14.62
C ASP A 73 -12.11 4.57 -14.46
N PHE A 74 -11.11 3.90 -13.87
CA PHE A 74 -11.16 2.47 -13.58
C PHE A 74 -12.06 2.14 -12.37
N ALA A 75 -12.75 1.00 -12.47
CA ALA A 75 -13.50 0.37 -11.39
C ALA A 75 -13.46 -1.16 -11.54
N SER A 76 -14.20 -1.88 -10.69
CA SER A 76 -14.36 -3.34 -10.77
C SER A 76 -13.04 -4.12 -10.72
N TYR A 77 -12.02 -3.54 -10.08
CA TYR A 77 -10.82 -4.27 -9.66
C TYR A 77 -11.15 -5.14 -8.46
N SER A 78 -10.41 -6.24 -8.35
CA SER A 78 -10.33 -6.98 -7.08
C SER A 78 -9.27 -6.33 -6.19
N PHE A 79 -9.42 -6.44 -4.86
CA PHE A 79 -8.50 -5.78 -3.95
C PHE A 79 -8.28 -6.55 -2.65
N VAL A 80 -7.11 -6.37 -2.07
CA VAL A 80 -6.82 -6.72 -0.67
C VAL A 80 -6.07 -5.57 -0.01
N TYR A 81 -6.16 -5.45 1.31
CA TYR A 81 -5.28 -4.57 2.07
C TYR A 81 -4.38 -5.42 2.97
N LEU A 82 -3.11 -5.06 3.04
CA LEU A 82 -2.08 -5.77 3.81
C LEU A 82 -0.92 -4.82 4.08
N HIS A 83 -0.40 -4.80 5.31
CA HIS A 83 0.79 -4.03 5.69
C HIS A 83 0.71 -2.53 5.41
N ASP A 84 -0.45 -1.92 5.67
CA ASP A 84 -0.73 -0.51 5.32
C ASP A 84 -0.65 -0.20 3.84
N PHE A 85 -0.77 -1.23 3.00
CA PHE A 85 -0.94 -1.11 1.57
C PHE A 85 -2.30 -1.62 1.13
N ILE A 86 -2.84 -1.01 0.08
CA ILE A 86 -3.98 -1.53 -0.68
C ILE A 86 -3.43 -2.02 -2.00
N PHE A 87 -3.76 -3.25 -2.39
CA PHE A 87 -3.42 -3.82 -3.68
C PHE A 87 -4.67 -3.89 -4.54
N LEU A 88 -4.62 -3.34 -5.74
CA LEU A 88 -5.67 -3.41 -6.75
C LEU A 88 -5.20 -4.31 -7.89
N PHE A 89 -6.03 -5.27 -8.27
CA PHE A 89 -5.75 -6.25 -9.32
C PHE A 89 -6.78 -6.10 -10.44
N GLY A 90 -6.29 -5.80 -11.63
CA GLY A 90 -7.11 -5.67 -12.82
C GLY A 90 -8.05 -4.45 -12.78
N GLY A 91 -9.24 -4.62 -13.34
CA GLY A 91 -10.27 -3.59 -13.44
C GLY A 91 -10.62 -3.24 -14.88
N ILE A 92 -11.68 -2.45 -15.03
CA ILE A 92 -12.16 -1.94 -16.32
C ILE A 92 -12.25 -0.42 -16.28
N ASN A 93 -11.76 0.22 -17.35
CA ASN A 93 -12.02 1.62 -17.60
C ASN A 93 -13.47 1.79 -18.07
N SER A 94 -14.23 2.59 -17.33
CA SER A 94 -15.66 2.76 -17.60
C SER A 94 -16.00 3.65 -18.80
N ILE A 95 -15.01 4.35 -19.37
CA ILE A 95 -15.16 5.17 -20.57
C ILE A 95 -14.68 4.41 -21.80
N THR A 96 -13.46 3.87 -21.76
CA THR A 96 -12.86 3.17 -22.91
C THR A 96 -13.25 1.71 -23.01
N HIS A 97 -13.80 1.13 -21.94
CA HIS A 97 -14.08 -0.31 -21.79
C HIS A 97 -12.82 -1.20 -21.85
N GLU A 98 -11.63 -0.61 -21.76
CA GLU A 98 -10.37 -1.33 -21.69
C GLU A 98 -10.23 -1.99 -20.32
N ARG A 99 -9.76 -3.24 -20.32
CA ARG A 99 -9.43 -3.97 -19.10
C ARG A 99 -7.93 -3.94 -18.89
N THR A 100 -7.52 -4.07 -17.64
CA THR A 100 -6.10 -4.16 -17.31
C THR A 100 -5.77 -5.48 -16.65
N LYS A 101 -4.53 -5.91 -16.83
CA LYS A 101 -3.90 -7.01 -16.10
C LYS A 101 -2.91 -6.51 -15.05
N LEU A 102 -2.72 -5.20 -14.94
CA LEU A 102 -1.75 -4.61 -14.04
C LEU A 102 -2.21 -4.72 -12.58
N VAL A 103 -1.24 -4.72 -11.70
CA VAL A 103 -1.44 -4.71 -10.25
C VAL A 103 -0.81 -3.43 -9.71
N TYR A 104 -1.59 -2.64 -9.00
CA TYR A 104 -1.12 -1.42 -8.36
C TYR A 104 -1.22 -1.53 -6.86
N LYS A 105 -0.31 -0.87 -6.16
CA LYS A 105 -0.33 -0.74 -4.70
C LYS A 105 -0.39 0.71 -4.28
N TYR A 106 -1.14 0.97 -3.22
CA TYR A 106 -1.24 2.28 -2.58
C TYR A 106 -0.72 2.18 -1.16
N SER A 107 0.24 3.03 -0.79
CA SER A 107 0.66 3.16 0.61
C SER A 107 -0.33 4.05 1.36
N MET A 108 -1.00 3.53 2.38
CA MET A 108 -1.92 4.29 3.21
C MET A 108 -1.19 5.39 4.01
N LYS A 109 0.03 5.08 4.47
CA LYS A 109 0.90 5.98 5.23
C LYS A 109 1.42 7.14 4.39
N ASP A 110 2.05 6.82 3.26
CA ASP A 110 2.71 7.83 2.42
C ASP A 110 1.73 8.49 1.43
N LYS A 111 0.56 7.88 1.22
CA LYS A 111 -0.47 8.29 0.26
C LYS A 111 0.04 8.33 -1.17
N ILE A 112 0.85 7.33 -1.54
CA ILE A 112 1.50 7.23 -2.85
C ILE A 112 1.10 5.92 -3.51
N TRP A 113 0.89 5.98 -4.82
CA TRP A 113 0.68 4.83 -5.70
C TRP A 113 2.00 4.35 -6.31
N ASP A 114 2.15 3.04 -6.43
CA ASP A 114 3.27 2.40 -7.11
C ASP A 114 2.72 1.20 -7.91
N GLU A 115 3.32 0.92 -9.06
CA GLU A 115 2.99 -0.27 -9.84
C GLU A 115 3.70 -1.49 -9.24
N CYS A 116 3.06 -2.65 -9.25
CA CYS A 116 3.70 -3.92 -8.92
C CYS A 116 4.29 -4.56 -10.18
N LYS A 117 5.44 -5.23 -10.06
CA LYS A 117 6.04 -5.98 -11.18
C LYS A 117 5.21 -7.19 -11.63
N ILE A 118 4.45 -7.77 -10.71
CA ILE A 118 3.56 -8.86 -11.06
C ILE A 118 2.40 -8.32 -11.90
N THR A 119 1.98 -9.14 -12.86
CA THR A 119 0.78 -8.87 -13.65
C THR A 119 -0.09 -10.10 -13.64
N LEU A 120 -1.40 -9.90 -13.76
CA LEU A 120 -2.34 -10.98 -14.00
C LEU A 120 -2.06 -11.62 -15.36
N PRO A 121 -2.33 -12.94 -15.53
CA PRO A 121 -2.10 -13.64 -16.79
C PRO A 121 -3.03 -13.16 -17.92
N MET A 122 -4.08 -12.43 -17.58
CA MET A 122 -5.08 -11.90 -18.50
C MET A 122 -5.68 -10.61 -17.96
N GLU A 123 -6.19 -9.78 -18.86
CA GLU A 123 -6.94 -8.57 -18.52
C GLU A 123 -8.32 -8.97 -17.99
N ILE A 124 -8.59 -8.62 -16.74
CA ILE A 124 -9.81 -9.03 -16.04
C ILE A 124 -10.41 -7.90 -15.22
N ASN A 125 -11.73 -7.95 -15.09
CA ASN A 125 -12.49 -7.17 -14.13
C ASN A 125 -13.50 -8.09 -13.42
N LEU A 126 -14.17 -7.57 -12.38
CA LEU A 126 -15.19 -8.31 -11.61
C LEU A 126 -14.67 -9.59 -10.95
N SER A 127 -13.34 -9.71 -10.79
CA SER A 127 -12.73 -10.77 -9.98
C SER A 127 -12.88 -10.46 -8.49
N PHE A 128 -12.61 -11.47 -7.66
CA PHE A 128 -12.55 -11.35 -6.21
C PHE A 128 -11.12 -11.64 -5.73
N ALA A 129 -10.65 -10.93 -4.70
CA ALA A 129 -9.33 -11.18 -4.12
C ALA A 129 -9.44 -11.44 -2.61
N ILE A 130 -8.68 -12.41 -2.12
CA ILE A 130 -8.66 -12.80 -0.70
C ILE A 130 -7.26 -13.23 -0.27
N LEU A 131 -6.92 -12.93 0.98
CA LEU A 131 -5.66 -13.35 1.61
C LEU A 131 -5.83 -14.72 2.28
N SER A 132 -4.89 -15.63 2.07
CA SER A 132 -4.80 -16.93 2.74
C SER A 132 -3.53 -16.98 3.60
N ASP A 133 -3.72 -17.24 4.90
CA ASP A 133 -2.68 -17.46 5.91
C ASP A 133 -1.52 -16.45 5.88
N ASP A 134 -1.82 -15.18 5.55
CA ASP A 134 -0.88 -14.06 5.37
C ASP A 134 0.30 -14.35 4.44
N LYS A 135 0.17 -15.39 3.61
CA LYS A 135 1.23 -15.89 2.73
C LYS A 135 0.92 -15.64 1.27
N ASN A 136 -0.34 -15.84 0.87
CA ASN A 136 -0.73 -15.78 -0.52
C ASN A 136 -2.02 -14.97 -0.70
N VAL A 137 -2.04 -14.15 -1.75
CA VAL A 137 -3.25 -13.51 -2.24
C VAL A 137 -3.82 -14.38 -3.35
N HIS A 138 -5.09 -14.73 -3.23
CA HIS A 138 -5.84 -15.47 -4.23
C HIS A 138 -6.76 -14.53 -4.98
N VAL A 139 -6.66 -14.50 -6.32
CA VAL A 139 -7.59 -13.80 -7.21
C VAL A 139 -8.43 -14.83 -7.93
N ILE A 140 -9.75 -14.75 -7.79
CA ILE A 140 -10.71 -15.78 -8.21
C ILE A 140 -11.77 -15.16 -9.12
N GLY A 141 -12.09 -15.86 -10.21
CA GLY A 141 -13.16 -15.51 -11.13
C GLY A 141 -12.88 -14.26 -11.98
N GLY A 142 -13.94 -13.55 -12.36
CA GLY A 142 -13.90 -12.34 -13.18
C GLY A 142 -14.36 -12.56 -14.61
N SER A 143 -14.24 -11.50 -15.42
CA SER A 143 -14.62 -11.50 -16.84
C SER A 143 -13.46 -11.02 -17.69
N ASN A 144 -13.28 -11.65 -18.85
CA ASN A 144 -12.24 -11.26 -19.81
C ASN A 144 -12.71 -10.12 -20.73
N VAL A 145 -11.89 -9.75 -21.71
CA VAL A 145 -12.18 -8.68 -22.69
C VAL A 145 -13.45 -8.94 -23.51
N LYS A 146 -13.86 -10.21 -23.67
CA LYS A 146 -15.08 -10.62 -24.37
C LYS A 146 -16.30 -10.72 -23.46
N ASP A 147 -16.19 -10.27 -22.21
CA ASP A 147 -17.23 -10.41 -21.18
C ASP A 147 -17.59 -11.86 -20.80
N GLU A 148 -16.72 -12.81 -21.15
CA GLU A 148 -16.90 -14.21 -20.77
C GLU A 148 -16.50 -14.39 -19.31
N VAL A 149 -17.37 -15.02 -18.52
CA VAL A 149 -17.08 -15.39 -17.13
C VAL A 149 -15.93 -16.38 -17.09
N GLN A 150 -14.93 -16.09 -16.29
CA GLN A 150 -13.73 -16.90 -16.13
C GLN A 150 -13.78 -17.70 -14.83
N THR A 151 -13.21 -18.90 -14.86
CA THR A 151 -13.02 -19.76 -13.67
C THR A 151 -11.58 -19.68 -13.14
N ILE A 152 -10.88 -18.56 -13.38
CA ILE A 152 -9.49 -18.43 -12.98
C ILE A 152 -9.34 -18.48 -11.46
N HIS A 153 -8.24 -19.06 -11.02
CA HIS A 153 -7.74 -18.98 -9.65
C HIS A 153 -6.24 -18.72 -9.72
N LEU A 154 -5.87 -17.48 -9.51
CA LEU A 154 -4.47 -17.07 -9.39
C LEU A 154 -4.10 -17.05 -7.91
N SER A 155 -2.94 -17.59 -7.57
CA SER A 155 -2.34 -17.45 -6.25
C SER A 155 -1.00 -16.75 -6.41
N VAL A 156 -0.82 -15.67 -5.66
CA VAL A 156 0.39 -14.84 -5.68
C VAL A 156 0.97 -14.83 -4.28
N ASN A 157 2.27 -15.12 -4.13
CA ASN A 157 2.92 -14.97 -2.85
C ASN A 157 3.02 -13.50 -2.45
N VAL A 158 2.69 -13.17 -1.21
CA VAL A 158 2.75 -11.79 -0.69
C VAL A 158 4.12 -11.15 -0.93
N LYS A 159 5.22 -11.91 -0.85
CA LYS A 159 6.57 -11.37 -1.11
C LYS A 159 6.70 -10.78 -2.51
N GLU A 160 6.01 -11.35 -3.49
CA GLU A 160 6.09 -10.90 -4.89
C GLU A 160 5.48 -9.51 -5.09
N LEU A 161 4.46 -9.15 -4.29
CA LEU A 161 3.84 -7.83 -4.29
C LEU A 161 4.81 -6.70 -3.86
N PHE A 162 5.86 -7.07 -3.11
CA PHE A 162 6.82 -6.13 -2.53
C PHE A 162 8.19 -6.12 -3.23
N ILE A 163 8.40 -6.89 -4.31
CA ILE A 163 9.70 -7.00 -5.00
C ILE A 163 10.32 -5.63 -5.31
N ASN A 164 9.53 -4.67 -5.80
CA ASN A 164 10.03 -3.33 -6.14
C ASN A 164 10.68 -2.60 -4.96
N ILE A 165 10.22 -2.86 -3.73
CA ILE A 165 10.82 -2.27 -2.53
C ILE A 165 12.23 -2.85 -2.30
N TYR A 166 12.37 -4.16 -2.43
CA TYR A 166 13.66 -4.84 -2.28
C TYR A 166 14.68 -4.38 -3.33
N GLU A 167 14.26 -4.26 -4.58
CA GLU A 167 15.14 -3.81 -5.65
C GLU A 167 15.55 -2.35 -5.49
N LYS A 168 14.62 -1.46 -5.11
CA LYS A 168 14.93 -0.06 -4.78
C LYS A 168 15.97 0.03 -3.66
N ILE A 169 15.89 -0.82 -2.63
CA ILE A 169 16.93 -0.90 -1.58
C ILE A 169 18.28 -1.32 -2.16
N ILE A 170 18.30 -2.35 -3.01
CA ILE A 170 19.55 -2.87 -3.60
C ILE A 170 20.19 -1.82 -4.51
N GLU A 171 19.40 -1.14 -5.33
CA GLU A 171 19.85 -0.06 -6.22
C GLU A 171 20.47 1.09 -5.42
N LEU A 172 19.75 1.62 -4.41
CA LEU A 172 20.26 2.68 -3.55
C LEU A 172 21.55 2.27 -2.84
N LYS A 173 21.67 1.00 -2.40
CA LYS A 173 22.91 0.46 -1.81
C LYS A 173 24.06 0.43 -2.81
N ASN A 174 23.80 0.07 -4.06
CA ASN A 174 24.81 0.04 -5.13
C ASN A 174 25.27 1.45 -5.51
N GLU A 175 24.38 2.43 -5.55
CA GLU A 175 24.73 3.84 -5.81
C GLU A 175 25.58 4.41 -4.67
N ILE A 176 25.20 4.15 -3.42
CA ILE A 176 26.01 4.45 -2.23
C ILE A 176 27.39 3.78 -2.32
N MET A 177 27.49 2.56 -2.84
CA MET A 177 28.79 1.91 -3.03
C MET A 177 29.63 2.62 -4.10
N LYS A 178 29.03 3.02 -5.23
CA LYS A 178 29.72 3.79 -6.28
C LYS A 178 30.22 5.15 -5.79
N MET A 179 29.38 5.91 -5.08
CA MET A 179 29.76 7.20 -4.50
C MET A 179 30.91 7.09 -3.48
N LYS A 180 31.03 5.95 -2.78
CA LYS A 180 32.20 5.67 -1.91
C LYS A 180 33.48 5.46 -2.71
N LEU A 181 33.38 4.78 -3.86
CA LEU A 181 34.51 4.45 -4.73
C LEU A 181 35.00 5.64 -5.55
N GLU A 182 34.09 6.55 -5.93
CA GLU A 182 34.40 7.75 -6.72
C GLU A 182 34.91 8.93 -5.88
N ARG A 183 35.11 8.77 -4.57
CA ARG A 183 35.70 9.83 -3.75
C ARG A 183 37.12 10.13 -4.24
N PRO A 184 37.42 11.36 -4.69
CA PRO A 184 38.80 11.72 -4.98
C PRO A 184 39.62 11.57 -3.70
N TYR A 185 40.66 10.75 -3.73
CA TYR A 185 41.69 10.75 -2.69
C TYR A 185 42.32 12.14 -2.69
N ILE A 186 41.98 12.96 -1.69
CA ILE A 186 42.74 14.17 -1.41
C ILE A 186 44.07 13.67 -0.84
N ILE A 187 45.12 13.69 -1.67
CA ILE A 187 46.50 13.46 -1.20
C ILE A 187 46.75 14.52 -0.14
N PRO A 188 47.05 14.16 1.12
CA PRO A 188 47.49 15.14 2.09
C PRO A 188 48.75 15.76 1.53
N ILE A 189 48.68 17.03 1.12
CA ILE A 189 49.89 17.79 0.81
C ILE A 189 50.64 17.86 2.14
N GLU A 190 51.71 17.08 2.28
CA GLU A 190 52.63 17.18 3.40
C GLU A 190 53.09 18.63 3.47
N LYS A 191 52.51 19.39 4.41
CA LYS A 191 53.04 20.70 4.79
C LYS A 191 54.46 20.46 5.28
N GLN A 192 55.43 20.83 4.45
CA GLN A 192 56.79 21.03 4.91
C GLN A 192 56.75 22.03 6.06
N ARG A 193 57.34 21.60 7.18
CA ARG A 193 57.38 22.26 8.49
C ARG A 193 57.73 23.74 8.36
N MET A 194 56.96 24.60 9.04
CA MET A 194 57.49 25.43 10.13
C MET A 194 56.35 26.22 10.81
N ASN A 195 56.23 25.93 12.12
CA ASN A 195 55.82 26.77 13.25
C ASN A 195 54.46 27.50 13.29
N GLU A 196 53.90 27.34 14.50
CA GLU A 196 52.95 28.19 15.24
C GLU A 196 51.44 27.90 15.07
N ASP A 197 50.90 27.44 16.20
CA ASP A 197 49.50 27.39 16.62
C ASP A 197 48.50 26.55 15.82
N GLU A 198 48.63 25.22 15.89
CA GLU A 198 47.58 24.31 15.42
C GLU A 198 46.50 24.09 16.50
N LYS A 199 45.50 24.99 16.47
CA LYS A 199 44.13 24.66 16.85
C LYS A 199 43.72 23.43 16.03
N GLU A 200 43.45 22.31 16.70
CA GLU A 200 43.00 21.04 16.11
C GLU A 200 41.62 21.23 15.45
N ASN A 201 41.56 21.89 14.29
CA ASN A 201 40.40 21.86 13.42
C ASN A 201 40.39 20.49 12.74
N LYS A 202 39.80 19.50 13.42
CA LYS A 202 39.20 18.35 12.75
C LYS A 202 38.09 18.90 11.86
N GLU A 203 38.42 19.25 10.62
CA GLU A 203 37.41 19.46 9.58
C GLU A 203 36.63 18.15 9.46
N VAL A 204 35.46 18.13 10.09
CA VAL A 204 34.46 17.08 9.92
C VAL A 204 34.06 17.17 8.45
N ILE A 205 34.58 16.26 7.64
CA ILE A 205 34.19 16.15 6.22
C ILE A 205 32.69 15.85 6.22
N GLU A 206 31.88 16.89 5.95
CA GLU A 206 30.45 16.75 5.89
C GLU A 206 30.10 15.79 4.75
N LEU A 207 29.33 14.74 5.08
CA LEU A 207 28.81 13.82 4.08
C LEU A 207 27.99 14.62 3.05
N PRO A 208 28.14 14.36 1.74
CA PRO A 208 27.34 15.02 0.71
C PRO A 208 25.85 14.92 1.04
N GLU A 209 25.09 15.99 0.87
CA GLU A 209 23.69 16.02 1.29
C GLU A 209 22.88 14.90 0.60
N ASP A 210 23.18 14.62 -0.67
CA ASP A 210 22.61 13.50 -1.44
C ASP A 210 22.88 12.13 -0.81
N TRP A 211 24.05 11.95 -0.18
CA TRP A 211 24.39 10.73 0.54
C TRP A 211 23.49 10.55 1.76
N LYS A 212 23.30 11.62 2.54
CA LYS A 212 22.44 11.60 3.72
C LYS A 212 21.01 11.27 3.30
N THR A 213 20.50 11.92 2.25
CA THR A 213 19.15 11.68 1.72
C THR A 213 18.96 10.22 1.29
N ARG A 214 19.86 9.65 0.49
CA ARG A 214 19.76 8.24 0.05
C ARG A 214 19.92 7.26 1.21
N LYS A 215 20.77 7.56 2.18
CA LYS A 215 20.92 6.74 3.39
C LYS A 215 19.62 6.73 4.20
N THR A 216 18.99 7.89 4.39
CA THR A 216 17.68 7.99 5.05
C THR A 216 16.60 7.24 4.28
N GLN A 217 16.62 7.25 2.94
CA GLN A 217 15.71 6.45 2.12
C GLN A 217 15.91 4.95 2.33
N ILE A 218 17.17 4.46 2.35
CA ILE A 218 17.47 3.06 2.66
C ILE A 218 17.00 2.71 4.06
N GLU A 219 17.33 3.50 5.07
CA GLU A 219 16.92 3.28 6.46
C GLU A 219 15.39 3.23 6.57
N THR A 220 14.67 4.06 5.81
CA THR A 220 13.21 4.04 5.73
C THR A 220 12.69 2.74 5.11
N PHE A 221 13.25 2.29 3.99
CA PHE A 221 12.84 1.05 3.34
C PHE A 221 13.23 -0.20 4.15
N GLU A 222 14.39 -0.20 4.79
CA GLU A 222 14.85 -1.27 5.68
C GLU A 222 14.01 -1.34 6.95
N LYS A 223 13.60 -0.20 7.51
CA LYS A 223 12.65 -0.17 8.63
C LYS A 223 11.30 -0.78 8.22
N LYS A 224 10.75 -0.38 7.08
CA LYS A 224 9.52 -0.98 6.51
C LYS A 224 9.66 -2.50 6.33
N LEU A 225 10.84 -2.96 5.92
CA LEU A 225 11.12 -4.38 5.73
C LEU A 225 11.34 -5.15 7.04
N LYS A 226 11.88 -4.49 8.06
CA LYS A 226 12.11 -5.06 9.37
C LYS A 226 10.79 -5.20 10.15
N GLU A 227 9.95 -4.17 10.12
CA GLU A 227 8.57 -4.21 10.63
C GLU A 227 7.83 -5.42 10.03
N TRP A 228 7.92 -5.60 8.70
CA TRP A 228 7.36 -6.76 8.00
C TRP A 228 7.89 -8.14 8.49
N ASN A 229 9.17 -8.25 8.83
CA ASN A 229 9.75 -9.52 9.29
C ASN A 229 9.45 -9.82 10.77
N GLU A 230 9.30 -8.79 11.60
CA GLU A 230 8.98 -8.92 13.02
C GLU A 230 7.50 -9.27 13.23
N GLU A 231 6.60 -8.72 12.40
CA GLU A 231 5.17 -9.02 12.41
C GLU A 231 4.86 -10.47 12.04
N LYS A 232 5.56 -11.04 11.05
CA LYS A 232 5.46 -12.48 10.72
C LYS A 232 5.76 -13.41 11.89
N ARG A 233 6.61 -12.98 12.82
CA ARG A 233 6.95 -13.77 14.02
C ARG A 233 5.89 -13.63 15.11
N MET A 234 5.12 -12.55 15.12
CA MET A 234 4.03 -12.35 16.08
C MET A 234 2.71 -12.99 15.62
N GLU A 235 2.38 -12.94 14.32
CA GLU A 235 1.10 -13.46 13.77
C GLU A 235 0.98 -15.01 13.76
N SER A 236 2.09 -15.74 13.89
CA SER A 236 2.03 -17.21 14.06
C SER A 236 1.34 -17.65 15.37
N ASN A 237 1.13 -16.73 16.31
CA ASN A 237 0.55 -17.03 17.62
C ASN A 237 -0.78 -16.27 17.80
N GLY A 238 -1.82 -16.73 17.12
CA GLY A 238 -3.21 -16.56 17.58
C GLY A 238 -4.02 -15.50 16.88
N MET A 239 -4.45 -15.75 15.65
CA MET A 239 -5.71 -15.20 15.16
C MET A 239 -6.79 -16.28 15.26
N ASN A 240 -7.82 -16.01 16.07
CA ASN A 240 -9.02 -16.83 16.09
C ASN A 240 -9.89 -16.42 14.89
N TRP A 241 -10.04 -17.32 13.93
CA TRP A 241 -10.76 -17.09 12.68
C TRP A 241 -12.28 -16.92 12.86
N ASP A 242 -12.79 -17.13 14.08
CA ASP A 242 -14.22 -17.07 14.43
C ASP A 242 -14.81 -15.65 14.43
N ASP A 243 -14.01 -14.58 14.42
CA ASP A 243 -14.49 -13.20 14.63
C ASP A 243 -14.93 -12.46 13.35
N ILE A 244 -14.78 -13.07 12.15
CA ILE A 244 -14.90 -12.31 10.89
C ILE A 244 -16.24 -12.52 10.16
N TRP A 245 -17.03 -13.56 10.47
CA TRP A 245 -18.30 -13.79 9.75
C TRP A 245 -19.45 -14.23 10.66
N GLY A 246 -20.37 -13.29 10.92
CA GLY A 246 -21.74 -13.57 11.34
C GLY A 246 -22.67 -12.50 10.76
N PHE A 247 -23.37 -12.82 9.67
CA PHE A 247 -24.40 -11.93 9.11
C PHE A 247 -25.75 -12.07 9.84
N ASP A 248 -25.89 -13.03 10.75
CA ASP A 248 -27.13 -13.34 11.48
C ASP A 248 -27.00 -13.23 13.02
N GLY A 249 -25.79 -13.08 13.57
CA GLY A 249 -25.60 -12.80 15.00
C GLY A 249 -25.98 -13.94 15.96
N GLU A 250 -26.12 -15.18 15.49
CA GLU A 250 -26.28 -16.34 16.38
C GLU A 250 -25.02 -17.19 16.41
N LEU A 251 -24.29 -17.06 17.53
CA LEU A 251 -23.16 -17.90 17.88
C LEU A 251 -23.65 -19.32 18.24
N GLN A 252 -23.60 -20.26 17.30
CA GLN A 252 -23.70 -21.67 17.67
C GLN A 252 -22.39 -22.14 18.29
N GLN A 253 -22.36 -22.19 19.62
CA GLN A 253 -21.29 -22.88 20.36
C GLN A 253 -21.24 -24.34 19.90
N THR A 254 -20.18 -24.72 19.18
CA THR A 254 -19.87 -26.12 18.93
C THR A 254 -19.60 -26.81 20.27
N LYS A 255 -20.53 -27.67 20.68
CA LYS A 255 -20.30 -28.65 21.75
C LYS A 255 -19.14 -29.55 21.34
N LYS A 256 -18.00 -29.40 22.00
CA LYS A 256 -16.92 -30.40 21.97
C LYS A 256 -17.49 -31.73 22.46
N ARG A 257 -17.25 -32.78 21.70
CA ARG A 257 -17.39 -34.17 22.15
C ARG A 257 -16.01 -34.82 22.08
#